data_AF-A0A1Q3W9B3-F1
#
_entry.id   AF-A0A1Q3W9B3-F1
#
_cell.length_a   1.000
_cell.length_b   1.000
_cell.length_c   1.000
_cell.angle_alpha   90.00
_cell.angle_beta   90.00
_cell.angle_gamma   90.00
#
_symmetry.space_group_name_H-M   'P 1'
#
loop_
_entity.id
_entity.type
_entity.pdbx_description
1 polymer ?
#
loop_
_entity_poly.entity_id
_entity_poly.type
_entity_poly.pdbx_seq_one_letter_code
_entity_poly.pdbx_strand_id
1 'polypeptide(L)'
;MNIEDAVQIVYKVLGLSLISVGIISYISKIIAEKYIAKYFEKEKAEFQNKLSKELELYKLQYTRIYSEQVKAVEQLYLIIANLQNKFSYLINSNDYQTIDAQNLLQEIFEQKRELAQLFNLKKIYFSENINKKIESLINFYIETFSLIKTSNNVDRINTLRGIDSINQAIVAEFQKIIGI
;
A
#
# COMPACT_ATOMS: atom_id res chain seq x y z
N MET A 1 -44.60 -74.30 34.00
CA MET A 1 -43.39 -73.46 33.96
C MET A 1 -43.27 -72.81 35.32
N ASN A 2 -42.17 -73.04 36.04
CA ASN A 2 -42.03 -72.51 37.40
C ASN A 2 -41.82 -70.99 37.33
N ILE A 3 -42.33 -70.25 38.30
CA ILE A 3 -42.24 -68.77 38.30
C ILE A 3 -40.77 -68.32 38.27
N GLU A 4 -39.88 -69.08 38.93
CA GLU A 4 -38.44 -68.85 38.91
C GLU A 4 -37.82 -68.97 37.50
N ASP A 5 -38.23 -69.96 36.70
CA ASP A 5 -37.75 -70.13 35.32
C ASP A 5 -38.20 -68.97 34.44
N ALA A 6 -39.44 -68.51 34.61
CA ALA A 6 -39.99 -67.36 33.87
C ALA A 6 -39.23 -66.06 34.18
N VAL A 7 -38.93 -65.83 35.46
CA VAL A 7 -38.15 -64.67 35.92
C VAL A 7 -36.72 -64.71 35.37
N GLN A 8 -36.07 -65.87 35.35
CA GLN A 8 -34.71 -66.04 34.82
C GLN A 8 -34.62 -65.76 33.32
N ILE A 9 -35.63 -66.18 32.54
CA ILE A 9 -35.74 -65.90 31.11
C ILE A 9 -35.90 -64.39 30.88
N VAL A 10 -36.76 -63.72 31.64
CA VAL A 10 -36.98 -62.26 31.54
C VAL A 10 -35.69 -61.49 31.84
N TYR A 11 -34.93 -61.86 32.88
CA TYR A 11 -33.64 -61.24 33.19
C TYR A 11 -32.58 -61.48 32.10
N LYS A 12 -32.52 -62.68 31.50
CA LYS A 12 -31.62 -62.96 30.38
C LYS A 12 -31.96 -62.11 29.15
N VAL A 13 -33.23 -61.98 28.82
CA VAL A 13 -33.69 -61.20 27.67
C VAL A 13 -33.42 -59.70 27.90
N LEU A 14 -33.67 -59.18 29.11
CA LEU A 14 -33.33 -57.79 29.47
C LEU A 14 -31.82 -57.54 29.50
N GLY A 15 -31.02 -58.49 29.97
CA GLY A 15 -29.56 -58.39 29.94
C GLY A 15 -29.01 -58.36 28.52
N LEU A 16 -29.52 -59.22 27.64
CA LEU A 16 -29.14 -59.24 26.22
C LEU A 16 -29.55 -57.96 25.50
N SER A 17 -30.74 -57.41 25.79
CA SER A 17 -31.20 -56.16 25.17
C SER A 17 -30.34 -54.96 25.59
N LEU A 18 -29.95 -54.87 26.87
CA LEU A 18 -29.01 -53.84 27.36
C LEU A 18 -27.64 -53.92 26.69
N ILE A 19 -27.09 -55.12 26.52
CA ILE A 19 -25.82 -55.33 25.81
C ILE A 19 -25.95 -54.89 24.34
N SER A 20 -27.06 -55.23 23.69
CA SER A 20 -27.34 -54.86 22.30
C SER A 20 -27.38 -53.34 22.12
N VAL A 21 -28.08 -52.63 23.01
CA VAL A 21 -28.17 -51.17 23.00
C VAL A 21 -26.80 -50.52 23.26
N GLY A 22 -26.01 -51.08 24.19
CA GLY A 22 -24.64 -50.62 24.45
C GLY A 22 -23.73 -50.71 23.21
N ILE A 23 -23.81 -51.83 22.47
CA ILE A 23 -23.03 -52.03 21.24
C ILE A 23 -23.47 -51.06 20.14
N ILE A 24 -24.78 -50.88 19.94
CA ILE A 24 -25.32 -49.96 18.93
C ILE A 24 -24.92 -48.52 19.25
N SER A 25 -25.02 -48.11 20.52
CA SER A 25 -24.62 -46.78 20.97
C SER A 25 -23.12 -46.54 20.75
N TYR A 26 -22.27 -47.53 21.06
CA TYR A 26 -20.83 -47.45 20.84
C TYR A 26 -20.45 -47.33 19.36
N ILE A 27 -21.06 -48.14 18.49
CA ILE A 27 -20.83 -48.07 17.04
C ILE A 27 -21.31 -46.73 16.48
N SER A 28 -22.47 -46.25 16.94
CA SER A 28 -23.04 -44.95 16.52
C SER A 28 -22.12 -43.80 16.90
N LYS A 29 -21.51 -43.84 18.09
CA LYS A 29 -20.52 -42.86 18.54
C LYS A 29 -19.27 -42.86 17.65
N ILE A 30 -18.68 -44.02 17.35
CA ILE A 30 -17.50 -44.12 16.48
C ILE A 30 -17.79 -43.56 15.09
N ILE A 31 -18.95 -43.89 14.53
CA ILE A 31 -19.37 -43.37 13.22
C ILE A 31 -19.51 -41.85 13.30
N ALA A 32 -20.23 -41.32 14.28
CA ALA A 32 -20.40 -39.88 14.45
C ALA A 32 -19.06 -39.16 14.58
N GLU A 33 -18.14 -39.64 15.42
CA GLU A 33 -16.80 -39.07 15.58
C GLU A 33 -16.01 -39.06 14.26
N LYS A 34 -16.07 -40.14 13.48
CA LYS A 34 -15.35 -40.24 12.21
C LYS A 34 -15.93 -39.33 11.13
N TYR A 35 -17.26 -39.21 11.06
CA TYR A 35 -17.93 -38.30 10.12
C TYR A 35 -17.71 -36.83 10.49
N ILE A 36 -17.77 -36.51 11.79
CA ILE A 36 -17.49 -35.16 12.30
C ILE A 36 -16.04 -34.78 12.03
N ALA A 37 -15.08 -35.67 12.32
CA ALA A 37 -13.67 -35.42 12.03
C ALA A 37 -13.41 -35.18 10.54
N LYS A 38 -13.99 -36.02 9.67
CA LYS A 38 -13.87 -35.86 8.21
C LYS A 38 -14.50 -34.56 7.71
N TYR A 39 -15.64 -34.17 8.29
CA TYR A 39 -16.30 -32.91 7.95
C TYR A 39 -15.42 -31.72 8.34
N PHE A 40 -14.88 -31.70 9.56
CA PHE A 40 -13.98 -30.64 10.02
C PHE A 40 -12.67 -30.59 9.24
N GLU A 41 -12.09 -31.73 8.86
CA GLU A 41 -10.89 -31.75 8.01
C GLU A 41 -11.17 -31.13 6.64
N LYS A 42 -12.32 -31.46 6.04
CA LYS A 42 -12.73 -30.89 4.76
C LYS A 42 -12.96 -29.38 4.88
N GLU A 43 -13.70 -28.93 5.90
CA GLU A 43 -13.98 -27.52 6.13
C GLU A 43 -12.69 -26.73 6.43
N LYS A 44 -11.77 -27.30 7.21
CA LYS A 44 -10.44 -26.74 7.45
C LYS A 44 -9.65 -26.60 6.16
N ALA A 45 -9.63 -27.63 5.31
CA ALA A 45 -8.92 -27.59 4.03
C ALA A 45 -9.53 -26.55 3.06
N GLU A 46 -10.86 -26.46 3.00
CA GLU A 46 -11.56 -25.45 2.20
C GLU A 46 -11.26 -24.03 2.70
N PHE A 47 -11.28 -23.82 4.02
CA PHE A 47 -10.94 -22.55 4.64
C PHE A 47 -9.48 -22.15 4.36
N GLN A 48 -8.53 -23.06 4.54
CA GLN A 48 -7.12 -22.83 4.24
C GLN A 48 -6.89 -22.48 2.76
N ASN A 49 -7.58 -23.15 1.84
CA ASN A 49 -7.50 -22.87 0.42
C ASN A 49 -8.06 -21.48 0.09
N LYS A 50 -9.23 -21.12 0.66
CA LYS A 50 -9.82 -19.78 0.49
C LYS A 50 -8.90 -18.69 1.01
N LEU A 51 -8.34 -18.87 2.21
CA LEU A 51 -7.40 -17.94 2.82
C LEU A 51 -6.14 -17.79 1.97
N SER A 52 -5.61 -18.88 1.42
CA SER A 52 -4.42 -18.86 0.55
C SER A 52 -4.66 -18.06 -0.72
N LYS A 53 -5.83 -18.23 -1.36
CA LYS A 53 -6.23 -17.46 -2.55
C LYS A 53 -6.42 -15.98 -2.25
N GLU A 54 -7.09 -15.65 -1.15
CA GLU A 54 -7.26 -14.24 -0.73
C GLU A 54 -5.92 -13.59 -0.42
N LEU A 55 -5.01 -14.30 0.25
CA LEU A 55 -3.66 -13.83 0.52
C LEU A 55 -2.87 -13.56 -0.77
N GLU A 56 -2.98 -14.46 -1.75
CA GLU A 56 -2.32 -14.30 -3.05
C GLU A 56 -2.86 -13.09 -3.81
N LEU A 57 -4.19 -12.92 -3.85
CA LEU A 57 -4.83 -11.74 -4.45
C LEU A 57 -4.39 -10.44 -3.76
N TYR A 58 -4.36 -10.44 -2.42
CA TYR A 58 -3.89 -9.30 -1.65
C TYR A 58 -2.43 -8.96 -1.97
N LYS A 59 -1.54 -9.97 -2.03
CA LYS A 59 -0.13 -9.78 -2.42
C LYS A 59 -0.01 -9.18 -3.82
N LEU A 60 -0.78 -9.67 -4.78
CA LEU A 60 -0.76 -9.14 -6.15
C LEU A 60 -1.24 -7.69 -6.21
N GLN A 61 -2.34 -7.37 -5.51
CA GLN A 61 -2.86 -6.00 -5.43
C GLN A 61 -1.86 -5.06 -4.75
N TYR A 62 -1.29 -5.47 -3.62
CA TYR A 62 -0.26 -4.72 -2.91
C TYR A 62 0.95 -4.46 -3.81
N THR A 63 1.46 -5.49 -4.47
CA THR A 63 2.61 -5.38 -5.40
C THR A 63 2.30 -4.40 -6.53
N ARG A 64 1.10 -4.46 -7.09
CA ARG A 64 0.68 -3.53 -8.14
C ARG A 64 0.65 -2.09 -7.62
N ILE A 65 0.00 -1.83 -6.49
CA ILE A 65 -0.09 -0.49 -5.90
C ILE A 65 1.30 0.05 -5.57
N TYR A 66 2.15 -0.77 -4.94
CA TYR A 66 3.53 -0.40 -4.63
C TYR A 66 4.33 -0.09 -5.89
N SER A 67 4.21 -0.90 -6.95
CA SER A 67 4.90 -0.63 -8.21
C SER A 67 4.45 0.68 -8.88
N GLU A 68 3.16 1.02 -8.81
CA GLU A 68 2.65 2.29 -9.32
C GLU A 68 3.10 3.49 -8.46
N GLN A 69 3.21 3.30 -7.15
CA GLN A 69 3.77 4.29 -6.23
C GLN A 69 5.24 4.56 -6.54
N VAL A 70 6.06 3.51 -6.75
CA VAL A 70 7.47 3.65 -7.11
C VAL A 70 7.64 4.37 -8.46
N LYS A 71 6.84 4.01 -9.48
CA LYS A 71 6.86 4.73 -10.78
C LYS A 71 6.49 6.20 -10.62
N ALA A 72 5.52 6.51 -9.76
CA ALA A 72 5.13 7.88 -9.50
C ALA A 72 6.26 8.67 -8.82
N VAL A 73 6.97 8.06 -7.86
CA VAL A 73 8.17 8.63 -7.25
C VAL A 73 9.23 8.92 -8.29
N GLU A 74 9.55 7.95 -9.15
CA GLU A 74 10.57 8.09 -10.19
C GLU A 74 10.26 9.27 -11.14
N GLN A 75 9.03 9.33 -11.65
CA GLN A 75 8.61 10.39 -12.57
C GLN A 75 8.66 11.77 -11.90
N LEU A 76 8.15 11.89 -10.67
CA LEU A 76 8.17 13.15 -9.93
C LEU A 76 9.60 13.58 -9.58
N TYR A 77 10.45 12.63 -9.16
CA TYR A 77 11.85 12.89 -8.84
C TYR A 77 12.61 13.44 -10.04
N LEU A 78 12.45 12.83 -11.22
CA LEU A 78 13.11 13.29 -12.44
C LEU A 78 12.72 14.73 -12.81
N ILE A 79 11.43 15.06 -12.72
CA ILE A 79 10.96 16.41 -13.00
C ILE A 79 11.49 17.40 -11.96
N ILE A 80 11.40 17.08 -10.67
CA ILE A 80 11.88 17.96 -9.58
C ILE A 80 13.39 18.20 -9.72
N ALA A 81 14.17 17.15 -9.97
CA ALA A 81 15.62 17.26 -10.13
C ALA A 81 16.00 18.10 -11.35
N ASN A 82 15.36 17.87 -12.50
CA ASN A 82 15.58 18.68 -13.70
C ASN A 82 15.21 20.15 -13.46
N LEU A 83 14.08 20.39 -12.80
CA LEU A 83 13.61 21.73 -12.54
C LEU A 83 14.56 22.45 -11.57
N GLN A 84 15.03 21.80 -10.51
CA GLN A 84 16.05 22.34 -9.60
C GLN A 84 17.36 22.70 -10.32
N ASN A 85 17.85 21.84 -11.21
CA ASN A 85 19.07 22.09 -11.98
C ASN A 85 18.93 23.32 -12.88
N LYS A 86 17.83 23.40 -13.64
CA LYS A 86 17.54 24.55 -14.51
C LYS A 86 17.37 25.84 -13.69
N PHE A 87 16.69 25.75 -12.55
CA PHE A 87 16.47 26.87 -11.65
C PHE A 87 17.78 27.39 -11.05
N SER A 88 18.66 26.48 -10.63
CA SER A 88 19.99 26.80 -10.11
C SER A 88 20.86 27.45 -11.17
N TYR A 89 20.83 26.94 -12.41
CA TYR A 89 21.54 27.56 -13.52
C TYR A 89 21.03 28.99 -13.79
N LEU A 90 19.71 29.17 -13.83
CA LEU A 90 19.10 30.47 -14.07
C LEU A 90 19.52 31.48 -13.00
N ILE A 91 19.46 31.13 -11.72
CA ILE A 91 19.79 32.06 -10.63
C ILE A 91 21.30 32.36 -10.55
N ASN A 92 22.15 31.42 -10.94
CA ASN A 92 23.59 31.64 -11.02
C ASN A 92 24.02 32.38 -12.30
N SER A 93 23.13 32.52 -13.29
CA SER A 93 23.37 33.38 -14.45
C SER A 93 23.28 34.85 -14.04
N ASN A 94 24.25 35.67 -14.43
CA ASN A 94 24.25 37.11 -14.14
C ASN A 94 23.40 37.93 -15.14
N ASP A 95 22.98 37.33 -16.25
CA ASP A 95 22.26 38.03 -17.31
C ASP A 95 20.97 37.31 -17.73
N TYR A 96 19.86 37.85 -17.24
CA TYR A 96 18.51 37.30 -17.38
C TYR A 96 17.74 37.88 -18.57
N GLN A 97 18.30 38.90 -19.23
CA GLN A 97 17.66 39.54 -20.38
C GLN A 97 18.13 38.95 -21.71
N THR A 98 19.11 38.04 -21.67
CA THR A 98 19.52 37.26 -22.84
C THR A 98 18.38 36.35 -23.31
N ILE A 99 18.33 36.10 -24.63
CA ILE A 99 17.37 35.17 -25.25
C ILE A 99 17.46 33.78 -24.60
N ASP A 100 18.67 33.33 -24.25
CA ASP A 100 18.89 32.04 -23.60
C ASP A 100 18.25 31.96 -22.20
N ALA A 101 18.32 33.03 -21.39
CA ALA A 101 17.67 33.06 -20.08
C ALA A 101 16.14 33.09 -20.20
N GLN A 102 15.59 33.75 -21.23
CA GLN A 102 14.14 33.74 -21.50
C GLN A 102 13.64 32.37 -21.96
N ASN A 103 14.39 31.69 -22.83
CA ASN A 103 14.10 30.32 -23.24
C ASN A 103 14.12 29.38 -22.05
N LEU A 104 15.15 29.48 -21.19
CA LEU A 104 15.26 28.67 -19.97
C LEU A 104 14.11 28.94 -18.99
N LEU A 105 13.71 30.20 -18.80
CA LEU A 105 12.53 30.54 -18.00
C LEU A 105 11.27 29.85 -18.52
N GLN A 106 11.04 29.87 -19.84
CA GLN A 106 9.90 29.20 -20.45
C GLN A 106 9.94 27.69 -20.22
N GLU A 107 11.11 27.05 -20.40
CA GLU A 107 11.26 25.62 -20.12
C GLU A 107 10.97 25.27 -18.65
N ILE A 108 11.41 26.09 -17.69
CA ILE A 108 11.12 25.88 -16.27
C ILE A 108 9.60 26.04 -16.02
N PHE A 109 8.94 27.01 -16.65
CA PHE A 109 7.48 27.16 -16.55
C PHE A 109 6.72 25.94 -17.06
N GLU A 110 7.14 25.40 -18.20
CA GLU A 110 6.55 24.19 -18.80
C GLU A 110 6.76 22.98 -17.89
N GLN A 111 7.98 22.74 -17.41
CA GLN A 111 8.26 21.64 -16.47
C GLN A 111 7.52 21.81 -15.14
N LYS A 112 7.32 23.04 -14.65
CA LYS A 112 6.51 23.29 -13.44
C LYS A 112 5.05 22.90 -13.65
N ARG A 113 4.51 23.20 -14.84
CA ARG A 113 3.14 22.81 -15.21
C ARG A 113 3.03 21.29 -15.32
N GLU A 114 4.02 20.64 -15.92
CA GLU A 114 4.12 19.18 -15.99
C GLU A 114 4.16 18.56 -14.59
N LEU A 115 4.99 19.08 -13.69
CA LEU A 115 5.07 18.66 -12.29
C LEU A 115 3.69 18.73 -11.61
N ALA A 116 2.99 19.86 -11.73
CA ALA A 116 1.69 20.05 -11.10
C ALA A 116 0.61 19.12 -11.68
N GLN A 117 0.62 18.87 -12.99
CA GLN A 117 -0.31 17.94 -13.64
C GLN A 117 -0.05 16.50 -13.20
N LEU A 118 1.22 16.06 -13.26
CA LEU A 118 1.60 14.73 -12.83
C LEU A 118 1.29 14.51 -11.35
N PHE A 119 1.64 15.47 -10.50
CA PHE A 119 1.36 15.40 -9.07
C PHE A 119 -0.14 15.23 -8.80
N ASN A 120 -1.00 16.02 -9.46
CA ASN A 120 -2.46 15.88 -9.28
C ASN A 120 -2.99 14.49 -9.67
N LEU A 121 -2.41 13.87 -10.71
CA LEU A 121 -2.79 12.51 -11.12
C LEU A 121 -2.28 11.44 -10.15
N LYS A 122 -1.16 11.69 -9.47
CA LYS A 122 -0.44 10.70 -8.67
C LYS A 122 -0.58 10.90 -7.15
N LYS A 123 -1.15 12.02 -6.68
CA LYS A 123 -1.27 12.35 -5.24
C LYS A 123 -1.92 11.26 -4.39
N ILE A 124 -2.79 10.45 -4.99
CA ILE A 124 -3.47 9.31 -4.33
C ILE A 124 -2.50 8.24 -3.83
N TYR A 125 -1.32 8.14 -4.43
CA TYR A 125 -0.29 7.16 -4.06
C TYR A 125 0.61 7.64 -2.92
N PHE A 126 0.43 8.88 -2.44
CA PHE A 126 1.31 9.48 -1.44
C PHE A 126 0.57 9.80 -0.15
N SER A 127 1.31 9.81 0.95
CA SER A 127 0.80 10.29 2.23
C SER A 127 0.53 11.80 2.17
N GLU A 128 -0.37 12.26 3.03
CA GLU A 128 -0.71 13.68 3.16
C GLU A 128 0.51 14.58 3.40
N ASN A 129 1.51 14.09 4.14
CA ASN A 129 2.74 14.83 4.41
C ASN A 129 3.55 15.09 3.12
N ILE A 130 3.70 14.05 2.28
CA ILE A 130 4.41 14.17 1.01
C ILE A 130 3.63 15.09 0.07
N ASN A 131 2.31 14.95 0.02
CA ASN A 131 1.45 15.82 -0.78
C ASN A 131 1.66 17.29 -0.42
N LYS A 132 1.63 17.64 0.87
CA LYS A 132 1.88 19.01 1.33
C LYS A 132 3.26 19.54 0.95
N LYS A 133 4.31 18.70 1.02
CA LYS A 133 5.66 19.10 0.63
C LYS A 133 5.76 19.40 -0.86
N ILE A 134 5.17 18.57 -1.72
CA ILE A 134 5.17 18.79 -3.18
C ILE A 134 4.30 19.99 -3.55
N GLU A 135 3.14 20.17 -2.92
CA GLU A 135 2.31 21.37 -3.09
C GLU A 135 3.07 22.64 -2.69
N SER A 136 3.76 22.59 -1.54
CA SER A 136 4.63 23.68 -1.10
C SER A 136 5.72 23.97 -2.11
N LEU A 137 6.38 22.94 -2.67
CA LEU A 137 7.40 23.12 -3.71
C LEU A 137 6.83 23.82 -4.96
N ILE A 138 5.68 23.36 -5.47
CA ILE A 138 5.03 23.95 -6.65
C ILE A 138 4.68 25.42 -6.39
N ASN A 139 4.15 25.74 -5.21
CA ASN A 139 3.83 27.11 -4.81
C ASN A 139 5.08 27.96 -4.66
N PHE A 140 6.15 27.39 -4.08
CA PHE A 140 7.41 28.07 -3.90
C PHE A 140 8.04 28.46 -5.25
N TYR A 141 7.95 27.59 -6.26
CA TYR A 141 8.34 27.95 -7.62
C TYR A 141 7.51 29.13 -8.18
N ILE A 142 6.18 29.17 -7.93
CA ILE A 142 5.32 30.31 -8.35
C ILE A 142 5.81 31.63 -7.74
N GLU A 143 6.04 31.64 -6.43
CA GLU A 143 6.51 32.81 -5.70
C GLU A 143 7.91 33.23 -6.17
N THR A 144 8.77 32.27 -6.47
CA THR A 144 10.13 32.60 -6.91
C THR A 144 10.16 33.21 -8.31
N PHE A 145 9.29 32.75 -9.22
CA PHE A 145 9.20 33.33 -10.56
C PHE A 145 8.74 34.79 -10.57
N SER A 146 7.86 35.18 -9.64
CA SER A 146 7.45 36.58 -9.52
C SER A 146 8.58 37.45 -8.93
N LEU A 147 9.41 36.87 -8.06
CA LEU A 147 10.58 37.53 -7.48
C LEU A 147 11.76 37.66 -8.44
N ILE A 148 12.04 36.67 -9.30
CA ILE A 148 13.15 36.74 -10.28
C ILE A 148 13.04 37.97 -11.19
N LYS A 149 11.81 38.42 -11.48
CA LYS A 149 11.57 39.62 -12.30
C LYS A 149 11.78 40.94 -11.56
N THR A 150 11.83 40.94 -10.23
CA THR A 150 11.71 42.16 -9.41
C THR A 150 12.74 42.30 -8.29
N SER A 151 13.43 41.23 -7.88
CA SER A 151 14.24 41.19 -6.67
C SER A 151 15.75 41.32 -6.91
N ASN A 152 16.45 41.74 -5.86
CA ASN A 152 17.90 41.91 -5.81
C ASN A 152 18.59 40.55 -5.56
N ASN A 153 19.91 40.45 -5.80
CA ASN A 153 20.66 39.18 -5.73
C ASN A 153 20.52 38.39 -4.41
N VAL A 154 20.42 39.08 -3.26
CA VAL A 154 20.32 38.44 -1.93
C VAL A 154 19.00 37.68 -1.76
N ASP A 155 17.89 38.25 -2.23
CA ASP A 155 16.58 37.62 -2.14
C ASP A 155 16.54 36.34 -2.99
N ARG A 156 17.19 36.35 -4.15
CA ARG A 156 17.28 35.19 -5.06
C ARG A 156 18.02 34.01 -4.44
N ILE A 157 19.13 34.26 -3.74
CA ILE A 157 19.92 33.22 -3.06
C ILE A 157 19.14 32.60 -1.90
N ASN A 158 18.42 33.40 -1.13
CA ASN A 158 17.58 32.89 -0.04
C ASN A 158 16.43 32.03 -0.58
N THR A 159 15.87 32.39 -1.73
CA THR A 159 14.84 31.58 -2.37
C THR A 159 15.38 30.25 -2.92
N LEU A 160 16.58 30.21 -3.49
CA LEU A 160 17.25 28.94 -3.85
C LEU A 160 17.39 28.00 -2.65
N ARG A 161 17.85 28.53 -1.51
CA ARG A 161 18.01 27.73 -0.28
C ARG A 161 16.68 27.15 0.22
N GLY A 162 15.59 27.89 0.05
CA GLY A 162 14.23 27.42 0.34
C GLY A 162 13.83 26.24 -0.55
N ILE A 163 14.04 26.36 -1.86
CA ILE A 163 13.78 25.28 -2.84
C ILE A 163 14.61 24.05 -2.52
N ASP A 164 15.91 24.22 -2.29
CA ASP A 164 16.82 23.13 -1.98
C ASP A 164 16.41 22.38 -0.71
N SER A 165 16.01 23.10 0.34
CA SER A 165 15.52 22.52 1.59
C SER A 165 14.25 21.68 1.39
N ILE A 166 13.27 22.21 0.64
CA ILE A 166 12.03 21.49 0.33
C ILE A 166 12.34 20.25 -0.53
N ASN A 167 13.22 20.39 -1.53
CA ASN A 167 13.63 19.28 -2.39
C ASN A 167 14.32 18.17 -1.59
N GLN A 168 15.28 18.51 -0.71
CA GLN A 168 15.91 17.52 0.17
C GLN A 168 14.87 16.81 1.05
N ALA A 169 13.89 17.54 1.57
CA ALA A 169 12.83 16.97 2.38
C ALA A 169 11.86 16.08 1.59
N ILE A 170 11.70 16.29 0.28
CA ILE A 170 10.93 15.41 -0.62
C ILE A 170 11.75 14.17 -0.98
N VAL A 171 13.02 14.35 -1.35
CA VAL A 171 13.94 13.25 -1.70
C VAL A 171 14.07 12.26 -0.54
N ALA A 172 14.19 12.75 0.69
CA ALA A 172 14.24 11.89 1.87
C ALA A 172 12.96 11.05 2.06
N GLU A 173 11.78 11.57 1.69
CA GLU A 173 10.54 10.77 1.75
C GLU A 173 10.44 9.78 0.59
N PHE A 174 10.90 10.18 -0.60
CA PHE A 174 10.97 9.30 -1.76
C PHE A 174 11.89 8.11 -1.51
N GLN A 175 13.05 8.34 -0.89
CA GLN A 175 14.00 7.31 -0.44
C GLN A 175 13.33 6.27 0.47
N LYS A 176 12.55 6.72 1.47
CA LYS A 176 11.77 5.81 2.32
C LYS A 176 10.73 4.99 1.55
N ILE A 177 10.09 5.57 0.52
CA ILE A 177 9.10 4.86 -0.30
C ILE A 177 9.76 3.78 -1.15
N ILE A 178 10.93 4.06 -1.73
CA ILE A 178 11.66 3.11 -2.58
C ILE A 178 12.53 2.12 -1.80
N GLY A 179 12.69 2.33 -0.48
CA GLY A 179 13.41 1.43 0.42
C GLY A 179 14.94 1.61 0.41
N ILE A 180 15.42 2.83 0.18
CA ILE A 180 16.84 3.24 0.22
C ILE A 180 17.03 4.19 1.40
#